data_AF-A0A7S1DHA1-F1
#
_entry.id   AF-A0A7S1DHA1-F1
#
_cell.length_a   1.000
_cell.length_b   1.000
_cell.length_c   1.000
_cell.angle_alpha   90.00
_cell.angle_beta   90.00
_cell.angle_gamma   90.00
#
_symmetry.space_group_name_H-M   'P 1'
#
loop_
_entity.id
_entity.type
_entity.pdbx_description
1 polymer ?
#
loop_
_entity_poly.entity_id
_entity_poly.type
_entity_poly.pdbx_seq_one_letter_code
_entity_poly.pdbx_strand_id
1 'polypeptide(L)'
;YNAEVRANDKIDDFFSAFYCVLITLTTTGYGDIVPITPVGRLVMCSALLLGIGLIPYQLTTLASIFVAQVDERQGVKPVECVACAEKKHLSQAVFCQRCGTRLPLREDVALDNL
;
A
#
# COMPACT_ATOMS: atom_id res chain seq x y z
N TYR A 1 21.56 5.67 15.04
CA TYR A 1 22.17 6.23 16.26
C TYR A 1 23.58 5.69 16.49
N ASN A 2 23.76 4.47 17.03
CA ASN A 2 25.09 3.92 17.37
C ASN A 2 26.12 3.91 16.22
N ALA A 3 25.66 3.79 14.97
CA ALA A 3 26.52 3.82 13.78
C ALA A 3 27.04 5.22 13.40
N GLU A 4 26.40 6.30 13.85
CA GLU A 4 26.67 7.68 13.39
C GLU A 4 27.03 8.65 14.52
N VAL A 5 26.62 8.38 15.77
CA VAL A 5 26.81 9.28 16.93
C VAL A 5 28.29 9.64 17.18
N ARG A 6 29.22 8.80 16.73
CA ARG A 6 30.67 9.01 16.90
C ARG A 6 31.30 9.83 15.75
N ALA A 7 30.59 9.99 14.64
CA ALA A 7 31.10 10.59 13.42
C ALA A 7 30.36 11.87 13.04
N ASN A 8 29.10 12.03 13.45
CA ASN A 8 28.24 13.14 13.06
C ASN A 8 27.60 13.80 14.29
N ASP A 9 28.07 15.01 14.61
CA ASP A 9 27.53 15.82 15.71
C ASP A 9 26.06 16.23 15.53
N LYS A 10 25.52 16.14 14.30
CA LYS A 10 24.08 16.38 14.02
C LYS A 10 23.18 15.21 14.44
N ILE A 11 23.74 14.04 14.75
CA ILE A 11 23.00 12.87 15.25
C ILE A 11 23.47 12.59 16.68
N ASP A 12 23.14 13.53 17.56
CA ASP A 12 23.49 13.55 18.98
C ASP A 12 22.52 12.74 19.85
N ASP A 13 21.24 12.75 19.50
CA ASP A 13 20.18 12.04 20.20
C ASP A 13 19.48 10.97 19.33
N PHE A 14 18.80 10.03 20.00
CA PHE A 14 17.97 9.04 19.33
C PHE A 14 16.89 9.68 18.45
N PHE A 15 16.25 10.75 18.93
CA PHE A 15 15.18 11.42 18.18
C PHE A 15 15.71 12.09 16.91
N SER A 16 16.92 12.65 16.92
CA SER A 16 17.58 13.22 15.72
C SER A 16 17.83 12.15 14.66
N ALA A 17 18.27 10.95 15.07
CA ALA A 17 18.44 9.80 14.18
C ALA A 17 17.10 9.31 13.61
N PHE A 18 16.06 9.23 14.45
CA PHE A 18 14.72 8.82 14.04
C PHE A 18 14.10 9.83 13.06
N TYR A 19 14.25 11.13 13.33
CA TYR A 19 13.80 12.20 12.45
C TYR A 19 14.42 12.07 11.05
N CYS A 20 15.74 11.85 10.95
CA CYS A 20 16.43 11.64 9.67
C CYS A 20 15.84 10.44 8.89
N VAL A 21 15.57 9.32 9.56
CA VAL A 21 14.89 8.15 8.94
C VAL A 21 13.48 8.53 8.48
N LEU A 22 12.73 9.21 9.34
CA LEU A 22 11.32 9.56 9.10
C LEU A 22 11.16 10.49 7.91
N ILE A 23 11.90 11.61 7.83
CA ILE A 23 11.81 12.57 6.71
C ILE A 23 12.23 11.95 5.37
N THR A 24 13.12 10.95 5.42
CA THR A 24 13.57 10.23 4.22
C THR A 24 12.51 9.22 3.80
N LEU A 25 11.91 8.52 4.75
CA LEU A 25 10.85 7.56 4.53
C LEU A 25 9.57 8.22 3.99
N THR A 26 9.23 9.40 4.48
CA THR A 26 8.09 10.21 3.99
C THR A 26 8.42 10.99 2.72
N THR A 27 9.59 10.75 2.12
CA THR A 27 10.11 11.42 0.91
C THR A 27 10.18 12.95 1.00
N THR A 28 10.13 13.53 2.20
CA THR A 28 10.26 14.97 2.44
C THR A 28 11.69 15.44 2.20
N GLY A 29 12.67 14.71 2.72
CA GLY A 29 14.08 14.85 2.35
C GLY A 29 14.70 16.25 2.54
N TYR A 30 14.50 16.89 3.68
CA TYR A 30 15.07 18.23 3.96
C TYR A 30 16.60 18.29 3.81
N GLY A 31 17.31 17.18 4.05
CA GLY A 31 18.76 17.08 3.86
C GLY A 31 19.58 17.82 4.92
N ASP A 32 18.94 18.27 6.00
CA ASP A 32 19.54 18.93 7.17
C ASP A 32 20.42 17.97 7.99
N ILE A 33 19.93 16.74 8.17
CA ILE A 33 20.59 15.64 8.88
C ILE A 33 20.68 14.43 7.94
N VAL A 34 21.92 13.96 7.69
CA VAL A 34 22.18 12.81 6.83
C VAL A 34 23.30 11.92 7.41
N PRO A 35 23.26 10.59 7.22
CA PRO A 35 24.33 9.71 7.64
C PRO A 35 25.54 9.87 6.74
N ILE A 36 26.70 10.07 7.36
CA ILE A 36 27.97 10.23 6.65
C ILE A 36 28.76 8.92 6.59
N THR A 37 28.55 8.01 7.54
CA THR A 37 29.29 6.75 7.60
C THR A 37 28.72 5.73 6.60
N PRO A 38 29.57 4.87 6.02
CA PRO A 38 29.11 3.83 5.10
C PRO A 38 28.13 2.85 5.77
N VAL A 39 28.34 2.55 7.05
CA VAL A 39 27.45 1.67 7.84
C VAL A 39 26.09 2.33 8.06
N GLY A 40 26.05 3.61 8.45
CA GLY A 40 24.81 4.35 8.63
C GLY A 40 24.01 4.48 7.33
N ARG A 41 24.69 4.69 6.20
CA ARG A 41 24.04 4.69 4.88
C ARG A 41 23.41 3.34 4.53
N LEU A 42 24.10 2.23 4.82
CA LEU A 42 23.54 0.89 4.58
C LEU A 42 22.28 0.63 5.43
N VAL A 43 22.29 1.06 6.70
CA VAL A 43 21.12 0.96 7.59
C VAL A 43 19.96 1.83 7.08
N MET A 44 20.23 3.03 6.56
CA MET A 44 19.19 3.86 5.94
C MET A 44 18.59 3.17 4.72
N CYS A 45 19.43 2.63 3.83
CA CYS A 45 18.97 1.94 2.63
C CYS A 45 18.08 0.74 2.98
N SER A 46 18.47 -0.07 3.98
CA SER A 46 17.65 -1.22 4.40
C SER A 46 16.34 -0.78 5.06
N ALA A 47 16.35 0.26 5.89
CA ALA A 47 15.14 0.83 6.49
C ALA A 47 14.15 1.35 5.44
N LEU A 48 14.65 2.01 4.39
CA LEU A 48 13.80 2.49 3.29
C LEU A 48 13.17 1.33 2.49
N LEU A 49 13.94 0.30 2.17
CA LEU A 49 13.42 -0.88 1.47
C LEU A 49 12.31 -1.55 2.28
N LEU A 50 12.50 -1.70 3.60
CA LEU A 50 11.48 -2.26 4.49
C LEU A 50 10.25 -1.34 4.60
N GLY A 51 10.45 -0.04 4.77
CA GLY A 51 9.37 0.93 4.94
C GLY A 51 8.47 1.04 3.71
N ILE A 52 9.05 1.10 2.51
CA ILE A 52 8.30 1.18 1.25
C ILE A 52 7.54 -0.12 0.96
N GLY A 53 8.03 -1.28 1.42
CA GLY A 53 7.31 -2.55 1.26
C GLY A 53 6.17 -2.72 2.27
N LEU A 54 6.45 -2.45 3.55
CA LEU A 54 5.52 -2.75 4.64
C LEU A 54 4.34 -1.77 4.70
N ILE A 55 4.58 -0.47 4.54
CA ILE A 55 3.52 0.54 4.72
C ILE A 55 2.39 0.36 3.69
N PRO A 56 2.66 0.28 2.37
CA PRO A 56 1.60 0.10 1.37
C PRO A 56 0.87 -1.24 1.51
N TYR A 57 1.58 -2.31 1.92
CA TYR A 57 0.97 -3.62 2.15
C TYR A 57 -0.11 -3.54 3.24
N GLN A 58 0.18 -2.88 4.37
CA GLN A 58 -0.80 -2.70 5.44
C GLN A 58 -1.94 -1.77 5.02
N LEU A 59 -1.62 -0.66 4.33
CA LEU A 59 -2.64 0.26 3.80
C LEU A 59 -3.59 -0.43 2.81
N THR A 60 -3.08 -1.28 1.93
CA THR A 60 -3.89 -2.02 0.93
C THR A 60 -4.83 -3.00 1.63
N THR A 61 -4.33 -3.71 2.64
CA THR A 61 -5.15 -4.65 3.41
C THR A 61 -6.28 -3.91 4.13
N LEU A 62 -5.98 -2.80 4.80
CA LEU A 62 -6.99 -1.96 5.45
C LEU A 62 -7.98 -1.39 4.44
N ALA A 63 -7.51 -0.88 3.30
CA ALA A 63 -8.37 -0.33 2.25
C ALA A 63 -9.36 -1.37 1.72
N SER A 64 -8.93 -2.63 1.54
CA SER A 64 -9.83 -3.70 1.07
C SER A 64 -11.00 -3.96 2.02
N ILE A 65 -10.77 -3.87 3.35
CA ILE A 65 -11.81 -4.00 4.37
C ILE A 65 -12.79 -2.83 4.27
N PHE A 66 -12.30 -1.60 4.12
CA PHE A 66 -13.15 -0.42 3.96
C PHE A 66 -13.99 -0.48 2.69
N VAL A 67 -13.41 -0.89 1.56
CA VAL A 67 -14.15 -1.05 0.29
C VAL A 67 -15.25 -2.09 0.42
N ALA A 68 -14.97 -3.24 1.03
CA ALA A 68 -15.97 -4.28 1.26
C ALA A 68 -17.16 -3.77 2.09
N GLN A 69 -16.92 -2.94 3.11
CA GLN A 69 -17.99 -2.33 3.91
C GLN A 69 -18.83 -1.31 3.11
N VAL A 70 -18.20 -0.55 2.22
CA VAL A 70 -18.92 0.42 1.37
C VAL A 70 -19.80 -0.31 0.36
N ASP A 71 -19.27 -1.36 -0.28
CA ASP A 71 -20.01 -2.19 -1.22
C ASP A 71 -21.23 -2.84 -0.53
N GLU A 72 -21.08 -3.35 0.70
CA GLU A 72 -22.20 -3.92 1.47
C GLU A 72 -23.29 -2.88 1.77
N ARG A 73 -22.91 -1.67 2.20
CA ARG A 73 -23.85 -0.57 2.47
C ARG A 73 -24.59 -0.09 1.23
N GLN A 74 -23.92 -0.14 0.07
CA GLN A 74 -24.52 0.23 -1.21
C GLN A 74 -25.29 -0.94 -1.86
N GLY A 75 -25.42 -2.09 -1.17
CA GLY A 75 -26.12 -3.27 -1.69
C GLY A 75 -25.45 -3.88 -2.92
N VAL A 76 -24.16 -3.61 -3.10
CA VAL A 76 -23.38 -4.06 -4.26
C VAL A 76 -23.07 -5.53 -4.10
N LYS A 77 -23.75 -6.36 -4.90
CA LYS A 77 -23.45 -7.79 -4.94
C LYS A 77 -22.27 -8.04 -5.89
N PRO A 78 -21.33 -8.93 -5.54
CA PRO A 78 -20.27 -9.33 -6.44
C PRO A 78 -20.89 -10.02 -7.67
N VAL A 79 -20.42 -9.64 -8.86
CA VAL A 79 -20.88 -10.24 -10.12
C VAL A 79 -20.39 -11.69 -10.18
N GLU A 80 -21.31 -12.62 -10.40
CA GLU A 80 -21.00 -14.04 -10.59
C GLU A 80 -20.94 -14.37 -12.08
N CYS A 81 -19.91 -15.09 -12.51
CA CYS A 81 -19.81 -15.50 -13.90
C CYS A 81 -20.88 -16.54 -14.27
N VAL A 82 -21.72 -16.23 -15.25
CA VAL A 82 -22.79 -17.13 -15.73
C VAL A 82 -22.30 -18.46 -16.31
N ALA A 83 -21.05 -18.52 -16.80
CA ALA A 83 -20.51 -19.73 -17.44
C ALA A 83 -19.75 -20.66 -16.49
N CYS A 84 -19.05 -20.11 -15.50
CA CYS A 84 -18.16 -20.90 -14.62
C CYS A 84 -18.37 -20.67 -13.12
N ALA A 85 -19.35 -19.83 -12.74
CA ALA A 85 -19.69 -19.47 -11.36
C ALA A 85 -18.54 -18.87 -10.52
N GLU A 86 -17.48 -18.39 -11.17
CA GLU A 86 -16.39 -17.68 -10.50
C GLU A 86 -16.90 -16.32 -9.97
N LYS A 87 -16.49 -15.96 -8.73
CA LYS A 87 -16.90 -14.71 -8.07
C LYS A 87 -15.73 -13.74 -7.88
N LYS A 88 -14.50 -14.22 -8.08
CA LYS A 88 -13.27 -13.45 -7.86
C LYS A 88 -12.99 -12.57 -9.08
N HIS A 89 -13.76 -11.49 -9.21
CA HIS A 89 -13.62 -10.53 -10.31
C HIS A 89 -13.16 -9.18 -9.78
N LEU A 90 -12.37 -8.46 -10.59
CA LEU A 90 -12.10 -7.05 -10.33
C LEU A 90 -13.39 -6.26 -10.49
N SER A 91 -13.56 -5.18 -9.73
CA SER A 91 -14.74 -4.30 -9.81
C SER A 91 -15.01 -3.71 -11.20
N GLN A 92 -14.00 -3.73 -12.08
CA GLN A 92 -14.01 -3.22 -13.45
C GLN A 92 -13.77 -4.33 -14.51
N ALA A 93 -13.91 -5.61 -14.16
CA ALA A 93 -13.69 -6.70 -15.09
C ALA A 93 -14.83 -6.83 -16.12
N VAL A 94 -14.50 -6.72 -17.41
CA VAL A 94 -15.45 -6.96 -18.52
C VAL A 94 -15.50 -8.45 -18.90
N PHE A 95 -14.42 -9.19 -18.61
CA PHE A 95 -14.29 -10.62 -18.90
C PHE A 95 -13.91 -11.40 -17.65
N CYS A 96 -14.41 -12.63 -17.55
CA CYS A 96 -14.05 -13.56 -16.49
C CYS A 96 -12.57 -14.00 -16.63
N GLN A 97 -11.79 -13.84 -15.56
CA GLN A 97 -10.36 -14.21 -15.52
C GLN A 97 -10.10 -15.72 -15.66
N ARG A 98 -11.12 -16.55 -15.41
CA ARG A 98 -11.00 -18.02 -15.44
C ARG A 98 -11.41 -18.62 -16.77
N CYS A 99 -12.50 -18.14 -17.38
CA CYS A 99 -13.07 -18.74 -18.60
C CYS A 99 -13.17 -17.78 -19.80
N GLY A 100 -12.88 -16.48 -19.63
CA GLY A 100 -12.94 -15.49 -20.71
C GLY A 100 -14.36 -15.10 -21.16
N THR A 101 -15.42 -15.61 -20.52
CA THR A 101 -16.80 -15.19 -20.83
C THR A 101 -17.02 -13.73 -20.41
N ARG A 102 -17.78 -12.96 -21.19
CA ARG A 102 -18.16 -11.58 -20.81
C ARG A 102 -18.99 -11.59 -19.54
N LEU A 103 -18.69 -10.65 -18.64
CA LEU A 103 -19.44 -10.43 -17.41
C LEU A 103 -20.50 -9.33 -17.66
N PRO A 104 -21.69 -9.44 -17.03
CA PRO A 104 -22.66 -8.35 -17.04
C PRO A 104 -22.07 -7.15 -16.28
N LEU A 105 -22.19 -5.94 -16.83
CA LEU A 105 -21.71 -4.73 -16.20
C LEU A 105 -22.65 -4.33 -15.06
N ARG A 106 -22.11 -3.57 -14.10
CA ARG A 106 -22.81 -3.21 -12.85
C ARG A 106 -24.08 -2.37 -13.08
N GLU A 107 -24.13 -1.57 -14.15
CA GLU A 107 -25.34 -0.81 -14.53
C GLU A 107 -26.46 -1.72 -15.03
N ASP A 108 -26.12 -2.79 -15.74
CA ASP A 108 -27.07 -3.73 -16.34
C ASP A 108 -27.83 -4.51 -15.27
N VAL A 109 -27.12 -5.01 -14.24
CA VAL A 109 -27.71 -5.78 -13.13
C VAL A 109 -28.67 -4.93 -12.29
N ALA A 110 -28.46 -3.62 -12.20
CA ALA A 110 -29.36 -2.73 -11.46
C ALA A 110 -30.72 -2.57 -12.17
N LEU A 111 -30.75 -2.65 -13.50
CA LEU A 111 -31.98 -2.54 -14.30
C LEU A 111 -32.81 -3.83 -14.28
N ASP A 112 -32.17 -4.99 -14.15
CA ASP A 112 -32.86 -6.29 -14.09
C ASP A 112 -33.59 -6.55 -12.76
N ASN A 113 -33.36 -5.73 -11.73
CA ASN A 113 -33.98 -5.84 -10.40
C ASN A 113 -35.12 -4.82 -10.15
N LEU A 114 -35.56 -4.09 -11.19
CA LEU A 114 -36.70 -3.17 -11.20
C LEU A 114 -37.90 -3.82 -11.91
#